data_AF-A0A2V5J626-F1
#
_entry.id   AF-A0A2V5J626-F1
#
_cell.length_a   1.000
_cell.length_b   1.000
_cell.length_c   1.000
_cell.angle_alpha   90.00
_cell.angle_beta   90.00
_cell.angle_gamma   90.00
#
_symmetry.space_group_name_H-M   'P 1'
#
loop_
_entity.id
_entity.type
_entity.pdbx_description
1 polymer ?
#
loop_
_entity_poly.entity_id
_entity_poly.type
_entity_poly.pdbx_seq_one_letter_code
_entity_poly.pdbx_strand_id
1 'polypeptide(L)'
;MTIDKQQFHWERLMLDSECMMLDDQDMAEEWIVRVEGKEYGPADIETLREWKREGRLLPENEARKAGADLWSAAAAIPGLFNVGPIASASVPRPTQPPLETRHRSFGQILVETLQIYRKGFFRFLGLTLLVLLPSLVSQAMTAVAQTGRSSDADVRVLAAGAFALLMFVLSTVMWPVYIAGIQIVTAEIAGGRRSGLVAALNEAVRFWPRVAALCIFVYGVFFLLIVFGLVIAAMALAGGSSLLLILFALGLLFLQVWMFGRFFVNVLFWQQFAVLENAAFIDSLRDSRNLAHSGRDLPWFKRPLWRGAFIASLWFAFVLAVTLVSEWTTFHHYFDQLMTTQDPQALLQRLTEAQQARGFDVSAFVLNLVQKILQPLLGIAFVVLYLDSKIHLER
;
A
#
# COMPACT_ATOMS: atom_id res chain seq x y z
N MET A 1 -28.60 8.69 -99.35
CA MET A 1 -28.10 7.37 -98.89
C MET A 1 -26.91 7.70 -98.02
N THR A 2 -27.23 7.94 -96.75
CA THR A 2 -26.49 8.85 -95.87
C THR A 2 -26.36 8.15 -94.53
N ILE A 3 -25.49 7.15 -94.49
CA ILE A 3 -25.08 6.45 -93.28
C ILE A 3 -23.56 6.55 -93.28
N ASP A 4 -22.99 7.61 -92.68
CA ASP A 4 -21.59 7.53 -92.22
C ASP A 4 -21.12 8.68 -91.31
N LYS A 5 -21.96 9.18 -90.40
CA LYS A 5 -21.48 10.12 -89.37
C LYS A 5 -21.91 9.79 -87.95
N GLN A 6 -23.03 9.07 -87.77
CA GLN A 6 -23.40 8.57 -86.43
C GLN A 6 -22.64 7.29 -86.05
N GLN A 7 -22.31 6.43 -87.00
CA GLN A 7 -21.62 5.16 -86.71
C GLN A 7 -20.16 5.39 -86.27
N PHE A 8 -19.48 6.35 -86.90
CA PHE A 8 -18.12 6.79 -86.51
C PHE A 8 -18.05 7.46 -85.12
N HIS A 9 -19.14 8.09 -84.67
CA HIS A 9 -19.20 8.71 -83.35
C HIS A 9 -19.40 7.67 -82.24
N TRP A 10 -20.09 6.56 -82.53
CA TRP A 10 -20.25 5.45 -81.58
C TRP A 10 -19.02 4.57 -81.52
N GLU A 11 -18.30 4.34 -82.62
CA GLU A 11 -17.01 3.63 -82.59
C GLU A 11 -15.94 4.43 -81.85
N ARG A 12 -15.90 5.76 -81.97
CA ARG A 12 -14.96 6.58 -81.19
C ARG A 12 -15.31 6.63 -79.70
N LEU A 13 -16.60 6.61 -79.34
CA LEU A 13 -17.01 6.51 -77.94
C LEU A 13 -16.81 5.11 -77.34
N MET A 14 -16.89 4.04 -78.14
CA MET A 14 -16.59 2.67 -77.69
C MET A 14 -15.08 2.40 -77.64
N LEU A 15 -14.28 2.92 -78.58
CA LEU A 15 -12.82 2.84 -78.54
C LEU A 15 -12.21 3.72 -77.42
N ASP A 16 -12.78 4.89 -77.13
CA ASP A 16 -12.37 5.68 -75.95
C ASP A 16 -12.87 5.07 -74.62
N SER A 17 -13.88 4.17 -74.65
CA SER A 17 -14.32 3.41 -73.46
C SER A 17 -13.57 2.08 -73.29
N GLU A 18 -13.11 1.43 -74.37
CA GLU A 18 -12.32 0.18 -74.33
C GLU A 18 -10.80 0.41 -74.20
N CYS A 19 -10.28 1.59 -74.52
CA CYS A 19 -8.90 1.98 -74.20
C CYS A 19 -8.73 2.57 -72.79
N MET A 20 -9.80 2.61 -71.98
CA MET A 20 -9.75 2.91 -70.55
C MET A 20 -9.95 1.63 -69.72
N MET A 21 -9.33 0.54 -70.16
CA MET A 21 -9.24 -0.73 -69.42
C MET A 21 -7.78 -0.99 -69.05
N LEU A 22 -7.56 -0.96 -67.73
CA LEU A 22 -6.53 -1.69 -66.99
C LEU A 22 -5.10 -1.13 -66.99
N ASP A 23 -4.94 0.14 -66.61
CA ASP A 23 -3.71 0.58 -65.93
C ASP A 23 -3.95 1.13 -64.51
N ASP A 24 -5.18 1.05 -64.01
CA ASP A 24 -5.43 0.96 -62.57
C ASP A 24 -5.42 -0.52 -62.19
N GLN A 25 -4.23 -1.13 -62.23
CA GLN A 25 -3.95 -2.13 -61.22
C GLN A 25 -4.05 -1.38 -59.89
N ASP A 26 -5.24 -1.44 -59.28
CA ASP A 26 -5.35 -1.51 -57.84
C ASP A 26 -4.23 -2.44 -57.39
N MET A 27 -3.13 -1.86 -56.93
CA MET A 27 -2.12 -2.55 -56.14
C MET A 27 -2.89 -3.02 -54.93
N ALA A 28 -3.56 -4.17 -55.05
CA ALA A 28 -4.27 -4.82 -53.98
C ALA A 28 -3.26 -4.85 -52.85
N GLU A 29 -3.49 -4.04 -51.82
CA GLU A 29 -2.51 -3.87 -50.76
C GLU A 29 -2.43 -5.23 -50.07
N GLU A 30 -1.46 -6.04 -50.49
CA GLU A 30 -1.24 -7.38 -49.96
C GLU A 30 -0.53 -7.21 -48.61
N TRP A 31 -1.04 -7.89 -47.60
CA TRP A 31 -0.53 -7.80 -46.24
C TRP A 31 0.03 -9.15 -45.80
N ILE A 32 1.12 -9.08 -45.05
CA ILE A 32 1.71 -10.20 -44.32
C ILE A 32 1.43 -9.96 -42.84
N VAL A 33 0.77 -10.91 -42.20
CA VAL A 33 0.39 -10.85 -40.78
C VAL A 33 1.18 -11.89 -40.00
N ARG A 34 1.66 -11.51 -38.81
CA ARG A 34 2.30 -12.42 -37.88
C ARG A 34 1.37 -12.72 -36.71
N VAL A 35 1.08 -14.00 -36.51
CA VAL A 35 0.27 -14.51 -35.39
C VAL A 35 1.12 -15.54 -34.65
N GLU A 36 1.39 -15.30 -33.37
CA GLU A 36 2.23 -16.18 -32.52
C GLU A 36 3.59 -16.55 -33.13
N GLY A 37 4.21 -15.60 -33.85
CA GLY A 37 5.52 -15.81 -34.48
C GLY A 37 5.51 -16.56 -35.81
N LYS A 38 4.33 -16.93 -36.35
CA LYS A 38 4.18 -17.48 -37.71
C LYS A 38 3.67 -16.41 -38.67
N GLU A 39 4.32 -16.30 -39.82
CA GLU A 39 3.94 -15.35 -40.87
C GLU A 39 2.91 -15.99 -41.81
N TYR A 40 1.82 -15.26 -42.04
CA TYR A 40 0.71 -15.64 -42.90
C TYR A 40 0.50 -14.54 -43.93
N GLY A 41 0.57 -14.89 -45.21
CA GLY A 41 0.39 -13.97 -46.33
C GLY A 41 1.17 -14.41 -47.57
N PRO A 42 1.12 -13.63 -48.66
CA PRO A 42 0.38 -12.37 -48.83
C PRO A 42 -1.14 -12.59 -48.90
N ALA A 43 -1.91 -11.73 -48.21
CA ALA A 43 -3.37 -11.76 -48.19
C ALA A 43 -3.95 -10.37 -48.46
N ASP A 44 -5.06 -10.29 -49.19
CA ASP A 44 -5.75 -9.03 -49.45
C ASP A 44 -6.59 -8.56 -48.25
N ILE A 45 -7.08 -7.32 -48.33
CA ILE A 45 -7.87 -6.71 -47.25
C ILE A 45 -9.18 -7.47 -46.97
N GLU A 46 -9.74 -8.15 -47.97
CA GLU A 46 -10.97 -8.94 -47.83
C GLU A 46 -10.73 -10.22 -47.05
N THR A 47 -9.65 -10.95 -47.37
CA THR A 47 -9.18 -12.12 -46.63
C THR A 47 -8.86 -11.77 -45.18
N LEU A 48 -8.23 -10.62 -44.92
CA LEU A 48 -7.99 -10.17 -43.55
C LEU A 48 -9.29 -9.88 -42.77
N ARG A 49 -10.34 -9.37 -43.43
CA ARG A 49 -11.66 -9.18 -42.79
C ARG A 49 -12.32 -10.51 -42.45
N GLU A 50 -12.11 -11.55 -43.25
CA GLU A 50 -12.58 -12.91 -42.92
C GLU A 50 -11.84 -13.46 -41.71
N TRP A 51 -10.51 -13.35 -41.65
CA TRP A 51 -9.73 -13.81 -40.48
C TRP A 51 -10.08 -13.06 -39.20
N LYS A 52 -10.42 -11.77 -39.31
CA LYS A 52 -11.00 -11.00 -38.20
C LYS A 52 -12.35 -11.58 -37.75
N ARG A 53 -13.25 -11.91 -38.70
CA ARG A 53 -14.57 -12.49 -38.40
C ARG A 53 -14.46 -13.86 -37.74
N GLU A 54 -13.47 -14.65 -38.14
CA GLU A 54 -13.14 -15.96 -37.57
C GLU A 54 -12.40 -15.86 -36.21
N GLY A 55 -12.03 -14.67 -35.75
CA GLY A 55 -11.29 -14.46 -34.51
C GLY A 55 -9.81 -14.86 -34.57
N ARG A 56 -9.28 -15.13 -35.77
CA ARG A 56 -7.88 -15.52 -36.01
C ARG A 56 -6.95 -14.32 -36.13
N LEU A 57 -7.51 -13.12 -36.33
CA LEU A 57 -6.79 -11.87 -36.44
C LEU A 57 -7.24 -10.87 -35.36
N LEU A 58 -6.35 -10.59 -34.41
CA LEU A 58 -6.56 -9.61 -33.34
C LEU A 58 -5.99 -8.23 -33.73
N PRO A 59 -6.53 -7.13 -33.18
CA PRO A 59 -6.04 -5.77 -33.45
C PRO A 59 -4.55 -5.56 -33.12
N GLU A 60 -4.04 -6.33 -32.16
CA GLU A 60 -2.67 -6.26 -31.63
C GLU A 60 -1.66 -7.06 -32.47
N ASN A 61 -2.12 -7.94 -33.37
CA ASN A 61 -1.24 -8.75 -34.19
C ASN A 61 -0.39 -7.87 -35.12
N GLU A 62 0.87 -8.26 -35.35
CA GLU A 62 1.75 -7.51 -36.23
C GLU A 62 1.35 -7.76 -37.69
N ALA A 63 1.32 -6.70 -38.49
CA ALA A 63 1.03 -6.73 -39.91
C ALA A 63 1.90 -5.73 -40.67
N ARG A 64 2.32 -6.10 -41.86
CA ARG A 64 3.09 -5.26 -42.78
C ARG A 64 2.57 -5.40 -44.20
N LYS A 65 2.74 -4.36 -45.02
CA LYS A 65 2.48 -4.44 -46.46
C LYS A 65 3.55 -5.32 -47.14
N ALA A 66 3.15 -6.10 -48.14
CA ALA A 66 4.05 -6.82 -49.02
C ALA A 66 4.92 -5.81 -49.78
N GLY A 67 6.19 -5.72 -49.39
CA GLY A 67 7.13 -4.70 -49.89
C GLY A 67 7.60 -3.68 -48.85
N ALA A 68 7.03 -3.67 -47.64
CA ALA A 68 7.49 -2.87 -46.51
C ALA A 68 8.20 -3.74 -45.46
N ASP A 69 9.30 -3.25 -44.90
CA ASP A 69 10.05 -3.92 -43.84
C ASP A 69 9.57 -3.56 -42.42
N LEU A 70 8.66 -2.58 -42.31
CA LEU A 70 8.16 -2.09 -41.03
C LEU A 70 6.89 -2.85 -40.62
N TRP A 71 6.96 -3.52 -39.48
CA TRP A 71 5.81 -4.14 -38.84
C TRP A 71 4.98 -3.09 -38.10
N SER A 72 3.67 -3.15 -38.25
CA SER A 72 2.69 -2.26 -37.60
C SER A 72 1.56 -3.09 -36.99
N ALA A 73 0.77 -2.55 -36.07
CA ALA A 73 -0.38 -3.29 -35.54
C ALA A 73 -1.45 -3.48 -36.62
N ALA A 74 -2.11 -4.64 -36.67
CA ALA A 74 -3.22 -4.91 -37.61
C ALA A 74 -4.37 -3.90 -37.44
N ALA A 75 -4.52 -3.29 -36.26
CA ALA A 75 -5.44 -2.17 -36.00
C ALA A 75 -5.16 -0.91 -36.83
N ALA A 76 -3.92 -0.72 -37.29
CA ALA A 76 -3.51 0.41 -38.11
C ALA A 76 -3.84 0.23 -39.60
N ILE A 77 -4.28 -0.96 -40.02
CA ILE A 77 -4.67 -1.23 -41.41
C ILE A 77 -5.98 -0.48 -41.71
N PRO A 78 -5.97 0.47 -42.67
CA PRO A 78 -7.17 1.22 -43.03
C PRO A 78 -8.31 0.30 -43.49
N GLY A 79 -9.49 0.43 -42.88
CA GLY A 79 -10.68 -0.33 -43.29
C GLY A 79 -10.76 -1.79 -42.81
N LEU A 80 -9.78 -2.28 -42.03
CA LEU A 80 -9.83 -3.60 -41.39
C LEU A 80 -10.49 -3.54 -39.99
N PHE A 81 -10.13 -2.50 -39.24
CA PHE A 81 -10.75 -2.14 -37.97
C PHE A 81 -11.32 -0.74 -38.10
N ASN A 82 -12.60 -0.54 -37.77
CA ASN A 82 -13.22 0.80 -37.73
C ASN A 82 -12.63 1.55 -36.52
N VAL A 83 -11.44 2.10 -36.71
CA VAL A 83 -10.84 3.08 -35.82
C VAL A 83 -10.97 4.41 -36.56
N GLY A 84 -11.96 5.22 -36.17
CA GLY A 84 -12.03 6.61 -36.63
C GLY A 84 -10.71 7.33 -36.33
N PRO A 85 -10.35 8.38 -37.08
CA PRO A 85 -9.06 9.03 -36.95
C PRO A 85 -8.92 9.57 -35.53
N ILE A 86 -7.99 9.02 -34.75
CA ILE A 86 -7.61 9.58 -33.46
C ILE A 86 -6.65 10.75 -33.73
N ALA A 87 -7.22 11.84 -34.25
CA ALA A 87 -6.62 13.15 -34.25
C ALA A 87 -7.65 14.13 -33.65
N SER A 88 -7.36 14.55 -32.42
CA SER A 88 -7.67 15.86 -31.85
C SER A 88 -8.99 16.53 -32.27
N ALA A 89 -10.09 16.24 -31.57
CA ALA A 89 -11.22 17.16 -31.47
C ALA A 89 -11.91 17.03 -30.11
N SER A 90 -11.81 18.12 -29.37
CA SER A 90 -12.39 18.42 -28.06
C SER A 90 -13.92 18.34 -28.05
N VAL A 91 -14.46 17.34 -27.34
CA VAL A 91 -15.77 17.44 -26.67
C VAL A 91 -15.47 17.78 -25.20
N PRO A 92 -16.11 18.81 -24.59
CA PRO A 92 -15.91 19.13 -23.19
C PRO A 92 -16.60 18.05 -22.34
N ARG A 93 -15.86 16.97 -22.11
CA ARG A 93 -16.11 16.00 -21.04
C ARG A 93 -15.92 16.76 -19.72
N PRO A 94 -16.79 16.60 -18.71
CA PRO A 94 -16.53 17.19 -17.40
C PRO A 94 -15.14 16.73 -16.96
N THR A 95 -14.28 17.72 -16.77
CA THR A 95 -12.84 17.63 -16.60
C THR A 95 -12.52 16.63 -15.48
N GLN A 96 -12.32 15.37 -15.83
CA GLN A 96 -11.45 14.53 -15.03
C GLN A 96 -10.04 15.05 -15.33
N PRO A 97 -9.34 15.62 -14.33
CA PRO A 97 -7.99 16.06 -14.57
C PRO A 97 -7.18 14.83 -15.04
N PRO A 98 -6.39 14.96 -16.11
CA PRO A 98 -5.44 13.91 -16.45
C PRO A 98 -4.60 13.65 -15.19
N LEU A 99 -4.16 12.40 -15.00
CA LEU A 99 -3.10 12.06 -14.04
C LEU A 99 -1.76 12.66 -14.53
N GLU A 100 -1.75 13.96 -14.80
CA GLU A 100 -0.59 14.78 -15.06
C GLU A 100 0.22 14.92 -13.77
N THR A 101 1.28 14.11 -13.70
CA THR A 101 2.67 14.60 -13.77
C THR A 101 3.08 15.73 -12.83
N ARG A 102 2.42 15.91 -11.68
CA ARG A 102 2.90 16.80 -10.62
C ARG A 102 3.47 15.97 -9.48
N HIS A 103 4.75 16.19 -9.16
CA HIS A 103 5.35 15.74 -7.90
C HIS A 103 4.36 16.03 -6.78
N ARG A 104 3.81 14.99 -6.13
CA ARG A 104 2.91 15.23 -5.01
C ARG A 104 3.72 15.88 -3.89
N SER A 105 3.27 17.06 -3.49
CA SER A 105 3.79 17.72 -2.31
C SER A 105 3.42 16.88 -1.08
N PHE A 106 4.21 17.01 -0.01
CA PHE A 106 3.94 16.30 1.23
C PHE A 106 2.53 16.60 1.78
N GLY A 107 2.09 17.86 1.70
CA GLY A 107 0.73 18.25 2.08
C GLY A 107 -0.35 17.55 1.26
N GLN A 108 -0.11 17.30 -0.04
CA GLN A 108 -1.05 16.53 -0.87
C GLN A 108 -1.17 15.08 -0.41
N ILE A 109 -0.08 14.43 0.01
CA ILE A 109 -0.12 13.07 0.57
C ILE A 109 -0.99 13.04 1.83
N LEU A 110 -0.84 14.02 2.72
CA LEU A 110 -1.65 14.10 3.94
C LEU A 110 -3.13 14.39 3.66
N VAL A 111 -3.41 15.31 2.73
CA VAL A 111 -4.79 15.62 2.32
C VAL A 111 -5.46 14.40 1.69
N GLU A 112 -4.77 13.69 0.80
CA GLU A 112 -5.26 12.46 0.18
C GLU A 112 -5.47 11.35 1.21
N THR A 113 -4.56 11.20 2.17
CA THR A 113 -4.70 10.28 3.31
C THR A 113 -5.99 10.55 4.08
N LEU A 114 -6.26 11.81 4.42
CA LEU A 114 -7.46 12.19 5.16
C LEU A 114 -8.72 12.00 4.31
N GLN A 115 -8.66 12.30 3.01
CA GLN A 115 -9.77 12.08 2.08
C GLN A 115 -10.12 10.59 1.94
N ILE A 116 -9.11 9.73 1.80
CA ILE A 116 -9.29 8.27 1.75
C ILE A 116 -9.88 7.77 3.07
N TYR A 117 -9.33 8.21 4.20
CA TYR A 117 -9.85 7.84 5.52
C TYR A 117 -11.32 8.24 5.68
N ARG A 118 -11.68 9.48 5.31
CA ARG A 118 -13.07 9.96 5.38
C ARG A 118 -14.00 9.17 4.45
N LYS A 119 -13.55 8.85 3.23
CA LYS A 119 -14.33 8.08 2.24
C LYS A 119 -14.52 6.62 2.66
N GLY A 120 -13.53 6.05 3.35
CA GLY A 120 -13.51 4.67 3.83
C GLY A 120 -13.85 4.50 5.32
N PHE A 121 -14.30 5.55 6.02
CA PHE A 121 -14.32 5.61 7.48
C PHE A 121 -14.93 4.37 8.14
N PHE A 122 -16.13 3.95 7.72
CA PHE A 122 -16.79 2.77 8.29
C PHE A 122 -16.05 1.46 8.03
N ARG A 123 -15.31 1.35 6.91
CA ARG A 123 -14.51 0.16 6.61
C ARG A 123 -13.28 0.12 7.51
N PHE A 124 -12.59 1.24 7.66
CA PHE A 124 -11.45 1.35 8.58
C PHE A 124 -11.89 1.17 10.03
N LEU A 125 -13.05 1.69 10.42
CA LEU A 125 -13.63 1.47 11.73
C LEU A 125 -13.94 -0.01 11.96
N GLY A 126 -14.51 -0.71 10.98
CA GLY A 126 -14.75 -2.15 11.07
C GLY A 126 -13.45 -2.96 11.22
N LEU A 127 -12.39 -2.58 10.49
CA LEU A 127 -11.05 -3.18 10.65
C LEU A 127 -10.46 -2.89 12.04
N THR A 128 -10.54 -1.66 12.53
CA THR A 128 -10.08 -1.32 13.88
C THR A 128 -10.86 -2.10 14.94
N LEU A 129 -12.17 -2.24 14.76
CA LEU A 129 -13.03 -2.98 15.68
C LEU A 129 -12.67 -4.47 15.72
N LEU A 130 -12.23 -5.07 14.61
CA LEU A 130 -11.76 -6.46 14.56
C LEU A 130 -10.67 -6.76 15.62
N VAL A 131 -9.77 -5.80 15.86
CA VAL A 131 -8.67 -5.93 16.82
C VAL A 131 -9.06 -5.37 18.19
N LEU A 132 -9.87 -4.31 18.23
CA LEU A 132 -10.21 -3.61 19.47
C LEU A 132 -11.28 -4.35 20.28
N LEU A 133 -12.28 -4.94 19.62
CA LEU A 133 -13.45 -5.57 20.25
C LEU A 133 -13.07 -6.69 21.23
N PRO A 134 -12.15 -7.63 20.90
CA PRO A 134 -11.70 -8.64 21.86
C PRO A 134 -11.19 -8.03 23.18
N SER A 135 -10.40 -6.95 23.09
CA SER A 135 -9.87 -6.27 24.28
C SER A 135 -10.98 -5.59 25.10
N LEU A 136 -11.93 -4.92 24.45
CA LEU A 136 -13.06 -4.29 25.14
C LEU A 136 -13.94 -5.31 25.85
N VAL A 137 -14.24 -6.43 25.19
CA VAL A 137 -15.03 -7.52 25.79
C VAL A 137 -14.29 -8.16 26.95
N SER A 138 -12.96 -8.33 26.85
CA SER A 138 -12.13 -8.79 27.97
C SER A 138 -12.23 -7.85 29.17
N GLN A 139 -12.10 -6.53 28.97
CA GLN A 139 -12.16 -5.54 30.05
C GLN A 139 -13.53 -5.51 30.73
N ALA A 140 -14.61 -5.56 29.93
CA ALA A 140 -15.97 -5.63 30.44
C ALA A 140 -16.20 -6.89 31.28
N MET A 141 -15.73 -8.05 30.81
CA MET A 141 -15.86 -9.32 31.52
C MET A 141 -15.09 -9.30 32.85
N THR A 142 -13.87 -8.74 32.88
CA THR A 142 -13.09 -8.63 34.11
C THR A 142 -13.75 -7.71 35.14
N ALA A 143 -14.36 -6.60 34.72
CA ALA A 143 -15.07 -5.70 35.62
C ALA A 143 -16.30 -6.40 36.27
N VAL A 144 -17.05 -7.16 35.49
CA VAL A 144 -18.20 -7.93 36.00
C VAL A 144 -17.75 -9.03 36.97
N ALA A 145 -16.69 -9.76 36.63
CA ALA A 145 -16.17 -10.85 37.47
C ALA A 145 -15.70 -10.37 38.86
N GLN A 146 -15.16 -9.15 38.97
CA GLN A 146 -14.69 -8.55 40.23
C GLN A 146 -15.83 -8.08 41.16
N THR A 147 -17.05 -7.95 40.64
CA THR A 147 -18.19 -7.43 41.42
C THR A 147 -18.82 -8.49 42.34
N GLY A 148 -18.49 -9.78 42.16
CA GLY A 148 -19.04 -10.90 42.94
C GLY A 148 -18.12 -11.36 44.07
N ARG A 149 -18.34 -10.87 45.29
CA ARG A 149 -17.55 -11.22 46.48
C ARG A 149 -18.20 -12.37 47.27
N SER A 150 -17.95 -13.62 46.87
CA SER A 150 -18.29 -14.82 47.64
C SER A 150 -17.42 -16.00 47.20
N SER A 151 -17.25 -16.99 48.07
CA SER A 151 -16.34 -18.18 48.05
C SER A 151 -16.07 -18.94 46.73
N ASP A 152 -16.73 -18.58 45.64
CA ASP A 152 -16.54 -19.07 44.25
C ASP A 152 -15.58 -18.16 43.44
N ALA A 153 -14.90 -17.22 44.12
CA ALA A 153 -14.02 -16.23 43.53
C ALA A 153 -12.84 -16.86 42.77
N ASP A 154 -12.28 -17.98 43.23
CA ASP A 154 -11.10 -18.58 42.61
C ASP A 154 -11.38 -19.14 41.21
N VAL A 155 -12.51 -19.84 41.01
CA VAL A 155 -12.88 -20.40 39.70
C VAL A 155 -13.30 -19.28 38.73
N ARG A 156 -14.04 -18.28 39.21
CA ARG A 156 -14.47 -17.13 38.39
C ARG A 156 -13.30 -16.25 37.98
N VAL A 157 -12.34 -16.02 38.87
CA VAL A 157 -11.12 -15.26 38.57
C VAL A 157 -10.25 -16.04 37.58
N LEU A 158 -10.09 -17.35 37.75
CA LEU A 158 -9.36 -18.20 36.81
C LEU A 158 -10.03 -18.19 35.42
N ALA A 159 -11.35 -18.34 35.35
CA ALA A 159 -12.10 -18.32 34.10
C ALA A 159 -12.03 -16.94 33.41
N ALA A 160 -12.14 -15.84 34.17
CA ALA A 160 -11.98 -14.49 33.64
C ALA A 160 -10.55 -14.24 33.12
N GLY A 161 -9.54 -14.75 33.82
CA GLY A 161 -8.13 -14.69 33.38
C GLY A 161 -7.89 -15.49 32.09
N ALA A 162 -8.41 -16.72 32.01
CA ALA A 162 -8.31 -17.55 30.81
C ALA A 162 -9.05 -16.90 29.61
N PHE A 163 -10.21 -16.31 29.84
CA PHE A 163 -10.96 -15.57 28.83
C PHE A 163 -10.19 -14.33 28.35
N ALA A 164 -9.61 -13.56 29.26
CA ALA A 164 -8.78 -12.40 28.91
C ALA A 164 -7.56 -12.80 28.08
N LEU A 165 -6.89 -13.90 28.44
CA LEU A 165 -5.80 -14.47 27.66
C LEU A 165 -6.24 -14.85 26.25
N LEU A 166 -7.41 -15.51 26.11
CA LEU A 166 -7.93 -15.92 24.81
C LEU A 166 -8.30 -14.71 23.93
N MET A 167 -8.91 -13.68 24.51
CA MET A 167 -9.20 -12.42 23.81
C MET A 167 -7.93 -11.69 23.38
N PHE A 168 -6.89 -11.70 24.22
CA PHE A 168 -5.58 -11.15 23.88
C PHE A 168 -4.91 -11.90 22.72
N VAL A 169 -4.93 -13.24 22.75
CA VAL A 169 -4.43 -14.07 21.65
C VAL A 169 -5.21 -13.80 20.38
N LEU A 170 -6.55 -13.70 20.45
CA LEU A 170 -7.39 -13.38 19.30
C LEU A 170 -7.02 -12.01 18.69
N SER A 171 -6.88 -10.98 19.52
CA SER A 171 -6.45 -9.64 19.07
C SER A 171 -5.07 -9.69 18.39
N THR A 172 -4.14 -10.50 18.92
CA THR A 172 -2.79 -10.66 18.38
C THR A 172 -2.81 -11.37 17.02
N VAL A 173 -3.59 -12.44 16.90
CA VAL A 173 -3.75 -13.22 15.67
C VAL A 173 -4.48 -12.42 14.58
N MET A 174 -5.38 -11.50 14.94
CA MET A 174 -6.07 -10.62 13.98
C MET A 174 -5.22 -9.45 13.48
N TRP A 175 -4.09 -9.15 14.13
CA TRP A 175 -3.24 -8.01 13.78
C TRP A 175 -2.71 -8.04 12.32
N PRO A 176 -2.21 -9.17 11.78
CA PRO A 176 -1.82 -9.26 10.38
C PRO A 176 -2.99 -9.02 9.41
N VAL A 177 -4.19 -9.50 9.74
CA VAL A 177 -5.41 -9.27 8.94
C VAL A 177 -5.75 -7.78 8.92
N TYR A 178 -5.67 -7.12 10.07
CA TYR A 178 -5.88 -5.68 10.19
C TYR A 178 -4.90 -4.87 9.33
N ILE A 179 -3.61 -5.19 9.39
CA ILE A 179 -2.58 -4.53 8.57
C ILE A 179 -2.88 -4.71 7.08
N ALA A 180 -3.10 -5.95 6.63
CA ALA A 180 -3.37 -6.23 5.21
C ALA A 180 -4.69 -5.60 4.75
N GLY A 181 -5.72 -5.63 5.59
CA GLY A 181 -7.02 -5.03 5.32
C GLY A 181 -6.93 -3.52 5.11
N ILE A 182 -6.14 -2.79 5.90
CA ILE A 182 -5.93 -1.35 5.69
C ILE A 182 -5.34 -1.11 4.30
N GLN A 183 -4.36 -1.92 3.90
CA GLN A 183 -3.66 -1.73 2.63
C GLN A 183 -4.56 -2.01 1.43
N ILE A 184 -5.31 -3.11 1.46
CA ILE A 184 -6.26 -3.49 0.41
C ILE A 184 -7.35 -2.42 0.27
N VAL A 185 -8.02 -2.06 1.37
CA VAL A 185 -9.09 -1.04 1.35
C VAL A 185 -8.56 0.31 0.88
N THR A 186 -7.35 0.69 1.28
CA THR A 186 -6.73 1.94 0.81
C THR A 186 -6.48 1.91 -0.69
N ALA A 187 -5.88 0.84 -1.21
CA ALA A 187 -5.57 0.68 -2.62
C ALA A 187 -6.84 0.66 -3.48
N GLU A 188 -7.91 0.02 -3.00
CA GLU A 188 -9.21 0.03 -3.68
C GLU A 188 -9.83 1.42 -3.74
N ILE A 189 -9.85 2.15 -2.62
CA ILE A 189 -10.43 3.49 -2.54
C ILE A 189 -9.65 4.47 -3.42
N ALA A 190 -8.32 4.36 -3.44
CA ALA A 190 -7.42 5.12 -4.29
C ALA A 190 -7.64 4.79 -5.78
N GLY A 191 -7.82 3.52 -6.11
CA GLY A 191 -8.13 3.05 -7.48
C GLY A 191 -9.60 3.23 -7.89
N GLY A 192 -10.44 3.90 -7.09
CA GLY A 192 -11.85 4.15 -7.39
C GLY A 192 -12.78 2.94 -7.27
N ARG A 193 -12.27 1.77 -6.88
CA ARG A 193 -13.04 0.54 -6.67
C ARG A 193 -13.79 0.60 -5.33
N ARG A 194 -14.95 -0.05 -5.27
CA ARG A 194 -15.76 -0.16 -4.04
C ARG A 194 -16.06 -1.63 -3.75
N SER A 195 -15.10 -2.38 -3.23
CA SER A 195 -15.42 -3.70 -2.66
C SER A 195 -16.05 -3.52 -1.26
N GLY A 196 -16.77 -4.54 -0.80
CA GLY A 196 -17.31 -4.59 0.55
C GLY A 196 -16.25 -4.98 1.58
N LEU A 197 -16.45 -4.60 2.86
CA LEU A 197 -15.53 -4.95 3.95
C LEU A 197 -15.27 -6.46 4.07
N VAL A 198 -16.29 -7.28 3.81
CA VAL A 198 -16.16 -8.75 3.84
C VAL A 198 -15.22 -9.27 2.73
N ALA A 199 -15.28 -8.68 1.53
CA ALA A 199 -14.39 -9.05 0.44
C ALA A 199 -12.94 -8.70 0.79
N ALA A 200 -12.71 -7.49 1.32
CA ALA A 200 -11.39 -7.05 1.77
C ALA A 200 -10.83 -7.92 2.92
N LEU A 201 -11.68 -8.35 3.87
CA LEU A 201 -11.27 -9.28 4.94
C LEU A 201 -10.91 -10.66 4.39
N ASN A 202 -11.72 -11.20 3.49
CA ASN A 202 -11.46 -12.51 2.89
C ASN A 202 -10.14 -12.50 2.11
N GLU A 203 -9.85 -11.40 1.40
CA GLU A 203 -8.58 -11.21 0.73
C GLU A 203 -7.41 -11.02 1.73
N ALA A 204 -7.59 -10.21 2.78
CA ALA A 204 -6.59 -10.00 3.82
C ALA A 204 -6.17 -11.29 4.53
N VAL A 205 -7.10 -12.21 4.77
CA VAL A 205 -6.82 -13.52 5.39
C VAL A 205 -5.88 -14.37 4.54
N ARG A 206 -5.91 -14.24 3.20
CA ARG A 206 -4.98 -14.96 2.31
C ARG A 206 -3.53 -14.54 2.52
N PHE A 207 -3.30 -13.29 2.88
CA PHE A 207 -1.96 -12.76 3.17
C PHE A 207 -1.49 -13.03 4.60
N TRP A 208 -2.36 -13.60 5.46
CA TRP A 208 -2.09 -13.81 6.89
C TRP A 208 -0.74 -14.47 7.20
N PRO A 209 -0.38 -15.65 6.67
CA PRO A 209 0.85 -16.33 7.08
C PRO A 209 2.10 -15.52 6.72
N ARG A 210 2.06 -14.81 5.59
CA ARG A 210 3.18 -14.00 5.12
C ARG A 210 3.34 -12.73 5.95
N VAL A 211 2.25 -12.00 6.17
CA VAL A 211 2.28 -10.78 6.99
C VAL A 211 2.62 -11.14 8.44
N ALA A 212 2.12 -12.26 8.97
CA ALA A 212 2.47 -12.75 10.29
C ALA A 212 3.98 -13.06 10.42
N ALA A 213 4.56 -13.79 9.47
CA ALA A 213 5.99 -14.10 9.47
C ALA A 213 6.86 -12.83 9.44
N LEU A 214 6.51 -11.87 8.58
CA LEU A 214 7.19 -10.57 8.51
C LEU A 214 6.99 -9.75 9.78
N CYS A 215 5.79 -9.72 10.36
CA CYS A 215 5.54 -9.07 11.66
C CYS A 215 6.42 -9.66 12.77
N ILE A 216 6.47 -10.98 12.89
CA ILE A 216 7.31 -11.66 13.90
C ILE A 216 8.77 -11.30 13.70
N PHE A 217 9.27 -11.34 12.46
CA PHE A 217 10.65 -10.96 12.16
C PHE A 217 10.94 -9.49 12.51
N VAL A 218 10.10 -8.57 12.03
CA VAL A 218 10.30 -7.13 12.22
C VAL A 218 10.21 -6.74 13.69
N TYR A 219 9.19 -7.21 14.40
CA TYR A 219 9.03 -6.95 15.83
C TYR A 219 10.09 -7.66 16.67
N GLY A 220 10.53 -8.87 16.28
CA GLY A 220 11.63 -9.57 16.93
C GLY A 220 12.94 -8.78 16.87
N VAL A 221 13.28 -8.22 15.71
CA VAL A 221 14.48 -7.38 15.57
C VAL A 221 14.36 -6.08 16.38
N PHE A 222 13.20 -5.40 16.35
CA PHE A 222 13.00 -4.20 17.17
C PHE A 222 13.07 -4.51 18.67
N PHE A 223 12.51 -5.64 19.11
CA PHE A 223 12.62 -6.08 20.50
C PHE A 223 14.09 -6.27 20.91
N LEU A 224 14.90 -6.95 20.09
CA LEU A 224 16.33 -7.11 20.34
C LEU A 224 17.06 -5.77 20.41
N LEU A 225 16.72 -4.81 19.54
CA LEU A 225 17.30 -3.46 19.56
C LEU A 225 16.92 -2.67 20.82
N ILE A 226 15.70 -2.86 21.34
CA ILE A 226 15.27 -2.25 22.60
C ILE A 226 16.03 -2.87 23.77
N VAL A 227 16.11 -4.21 23.84
CA VAL A 227 16.88 -4.92 24.88
C VAL A 227 18.34 -4.50 24.86
N PHE A 228 18.93 -4.37 23.67
CA PHE A 228 20.30 -3.89 23.52
C PHE A 228 20.48 -2.47 24.08
N GLY A 229 19.51 -1.57 23.84
CA GLY A 229 19.49 -0.24 24.45
C GLY A 229 19.37 -0.24 25.97
N LEU A 230 18.51 -1.11 26.51
CA LEU A 230 18.37 -1.28 27.97
C LEU A 230 19.67 -1.77 28.60
N VAL A 231 20.38 -2.68 27.93
CA VAL A 231 21.69 -3.18 28.38
C VAL A 231 22.74 -2.05 28.37
N ILE A 232 22.75 -1.18 27.36
CA ILE A 232 23.62 0.01 27.32
C ILE A 232 23.28 0.98 28.45
N ALA A 233 21.98 1.24 28.70
CA ALA A 233 21.54 2.11 29.78
C ALA A 233 21.93 1.55 31.16
N ALA A 234 21.77 0.24 31.38
CA ALA A 234 22.19 -0.43 32.60
C ALA A 234 23.72 -0.33 32.80
N MET A 235 24.51 -0.51 31.74
CA MET A 235 25.96 -0.31 31.79
C MET A 235 26.34 1.14 32.14
N ALA A 236 25.64 2.12 31.59
CA ALA A 236 25.87 3.52 31.89
C ALA A 236 25.55 3.87 33.35
N LEU A 237 24.49 3.29 33.91
CA LEU A 237 24.10 3.46 35.32
C LEU A 237 25.04 2.73 36.29
N ALA A 238 25.54 1.55 35.93
CA ALA A 238 26.44 0.74 36.76
C ALA A 238 27.92 1.18 36.67
N GLY A 239 28.32 1.88 35.59
CA GLY A 239 29.71 2.13 35.25
C GLY A 239 30.45 3.18 36.10
N GLY A 240 29.78 3.83 37.06
CA GLY A 240 30.37 4.87 37.90
C GLY A 240 31.00 6.03 37.10
N SER A 241 31.89 6.81 37.73
CA SER A 241 32.59 7.96 37.11
C SER A 241 33.66 7.56 36.08
N SER A 242 33.68 6.31 35.59
CA SER A 242 34.70 5.83 34.66
C SER A 242 34.44 6.37 33.25
N LEU A 243 35.26 7.33 32.84
CA LEU A 243 35.18 7.97 31.53
C LEU A 243 35.25 6.95 30.37
N LEU A 244 36.04 5.87 30.53
CA LEU A 244 36.14 4.79 29.54
C LEU A 244 34.83 4.02 29.35
N LEU A 245 34.11 3.71 30.44
CA LEU A 245 32.82 3.03 30.35
C LEU A 245 31.75 3.93 29.72
N ILE A 246 31.79 5.23 30.02
CA ILE A 246 30.91 6.23 29.40
C ILE A 246 31.18 6.32 27.89
N LEU A 247 32.44 6.41 27.46
CA LEU A 247 32.80 6.44 26.04
C LEU A 247 32.40 5.13 25.34
N PHE A 248 32.60 3.99 25.99
CA PHE A 248 32.19 2.69 25.45
C PHE A 248 30.67 2.60 25.30
N ALA A 249 29.90 2.99 26.32
CA ALA A 249 28.44 3.04 26.26
C ALA A 249 27.94 3.99 25.16
N LEU A 250 28.58 5.14 24.98
CA LEU A 250 28.27 6.07 23.89
C LEU A 250 28.55 5.46 22.51
N GLY A 251 29.66 4.73 22.35
CA GLY A 251 29.98 3.98 21.14
C GLY A 251 28.93 2.90 20.82
N LEU A 252 28.49 2.15 21.83
CA LEU A 252 27.41 1.17 21.68
C LEU A 252 26.07 1.82 21.35
N LEU A 253 25.77 2.99 21.94
CA LEU A 253 24.57 3.76 21.63
C LEU A 253 24.59 4.24 20.18
N PHE A 254 25.73 4.76 19.71
CA PHE A 254 25.90 5.11 18.30
C PHE A 254 25.66 3.91 17.38
N LEU A 255 26.24 2.75 17.71
CA LEU A 255 26.02 1.50 16.97
C LEU A 255 24.54 1.10 16.98
N GLN A 256 23.87 1.18 18.13
CA GLN A 256 22.45 0.86 18.26
C GLN A 256 21.58 1.75 17.37
N VAL A 257 21.80 3.07 17.42
CA VAL A 257 21.07 4.04 16.60
C VAL A 257 21.33 3.80 15.11
N TRP A 258 22.58 3.50 14.74
CA TRP A 258 22.95 3.17 13.37
C TRP A 258 22.26 1.88 12.88
N MET A 259 22.25 0.82 13.70
CA MET A 259 21.56 -0.44 13.39
C MET A 259 20.05 -0.23 13.25
N PHE A 260 19.45 0.54 14.16
CA PHE A 260 18.04 0.90 14.10
C PHE A 260 17.71 1.63 12.80
N GLY A 261 18.47 2.66 12.44
CA GLY A 261 18.27 3.41 11.20
C GLY A 261 18.39 2.52 9.96
N ARG A 262 19.42 1.67 9.91
CA ARG A 262 19.63 0.74 8.80
C ARG A 262 18.52 -0.30 8.68
N PHE A 263 18.04 -0.83 9.80
CA PHE A 263 16.93 -1.77 9.80
C PHE A 263 15.62 -1.09 9.40
N PHE A 264 15.33 0.09 9.97
CA PHE A 264 14.16 0.90 9.65
C PHE A 264 14.02 1.16 8.15
N VAL A 265 15.13 1.52 7.47
CA VAL A 265 15.15 1.71 6.02
C VAL A 265 14.74 0.44 5.26
N ASN A 266 15.21 -0.73 5.70
CA ASN A 266 14.86 -2.00 5.04
C ASN A 266 13.39 -2.35 5.22
N VAL A 267 12.79 -1.98 6.35
CA VAL A 267 11.41 -2.32 6.73
C VAL A 267 10.44 -1.14 6.56
N LEU A 268 10.80 -0.13 5.78
CA LEU A 268 9.93 1.04 5.66
C LEU A 268 8.65 0.75 4.88
N PHE A 269 8.74 -0.06 3.81
CA PHE A 269 7.64 -0.36 2.90
C PHE A 269 7.32 -1.86 2.77
N TRP A 270 7.86 -2.70 3.68
CA TRP A 270 7.73 -4.16 3.54
C TRP A 270 6.28 -4.63 3.51
N GLN A 271 5.39 -3.96 4.24
CA GLN A 271 3.98 -4.33 4.31
C GLN A 271 3.33 -4.16 2.93
N GLN A 272 3.64 -3.06 2.24
CA GLN A 272 3.08 -2.71 0.94
C GLN A 272 3.52 -3.70 -0.13
N PHE A 273 4.80 -4.09 -0.14
CA PHE A 273 5.29 -5.13 -1.05
C PHE A 273 4.67 -6.51 -0.75
N ALA A 274 4.54 -6.86 0.53
CA ALA A 274 3.97 -8.15 0.91
C ALA A 274 2.49 -8.33 0.51
N VAL A 275 1.70 -7.26 0.57
CA VAL A 275 0.24 -7.29 0.34
C VAL A 275 -0.15 -6.78 -1.04
N LEU A 276 0.37 -5.64 -1.49
CA LEU A 276 -0.05 -5.02 -2.77
C LEU A 276 0.64 -5.64 -3.98
N GLU A 277 1.89 -6.07 -3.85
CA GLU A 277 2.63 -6.74 -4.93
C GLU A 277 2.65 -8.27 -4.80
N ASN A 278 2.07 -8.79 -3.72
CA ASN A 278 2.10 -10.22 -3.41
C ASN A 278 3.54 -10.79 -3.38
N ALA A 279 4.54 -9.96 -3.04
CA ALA A 279 5.95 -10.35 -3.02
C ALA A 279 6.23 -11.38 -1.92
N ALA A 280 7.20 -12.28 -2.15
CA ALA A 280 7.65 -13.23 -1.14
C ALA A 280 8.37 -12.53 0.03
N PHE A 281 8.60 -13.24 1.13
CA PHE A 281 9.21 -12.67 2.34
C PHE A 281 10.52 -11.92 2.06
N ILE A 282 11.48 -12.55 1.39
CA ILE A 282 12.80 -11.95 1.12
C ILE A 282 12.70 -10.81 0.11
N ASP A 283 11.89 -11.00 -0.92
CA ASP A 283 11.69 -9.99 -1.98
C ASP A 283 11.02 -8.74 -1.40
N SER A 284 10.03 -8.90 -0.51
CA SER A 284 9.38 -7.76 0.15
C SER A 284 10.34 -6.86 0.94
N LEU A 285 11.36 -7.44 1.59
CA LEU A 285 12.38 -6.69 2.32
C LEU A 285 13.42 -6.07 1.36
N ARG A 286 13.79 -6.81 0.31
CA ARG A 286 14.73 -6.33 -0.71
C ARG A 286 14.16 -5.14 -1.46
N ASP A 287 12.90 -5.25 -1.90
CA ASP A 287 12.22 -4.24 -2.71
C ASP A 287 11.82 -3.03 -1.87
N SER A 288 11.42 -3.25 -0.61
CA SER A 288 11.27 -2.17 0.38
C SER A 288 12.54 -1.34 0.53
N ARG A 289 13.71 -2.00 0.68
CA ARG A 289 15.00 -1.32 0.76
C ARG A 289 15.34 -0.57 -0.54
N ASN A 290 15.08 -1.19 -1.70
CA ASN A 290 15.36 -0.60 -3.01
C ASN A 290 14.51 0.67 -3.23
N LEU A 291 13.21 0.60 -2.89
CA LEU A 291 12.30 1.73 -2.97
C LEU A 291 12.67 2.84 -1.98
N ALA A 292 13.09 2.50 -0.75
CA ALA A 292 13.53 3.50 0.21
C ALA A 292 14.76 4.30 -0.29
N HIS A 293 15.68 3.64 -1.01
CA HIS A 293 16.87 4.28 -1.58
C HIS A 293 16.66 4.87 -2.99
N SER A 294 15.46 4.77 -3.56
CA SER A 294 15.17 5.32 -4.88
C SER A 294 15.10 6.85 -4.84
N GLY A 295 15.05 7.47 -6.03
CA GLY A 295 14.97 8.92 -6.15
C GLY A 295 16.23 9.65 -5.70
N ARG A 296 17.42 9.10 -6.00
CA ARG A 296 18.71 9.77 -5.69
C ARG A 296 18.83 11.12 -6.37
N ASP A 297 18.19 11.27 -7.52
CA ASP A 297 18.13 12.50 -8.32
C ASP A 297 17.21 13.56 -7.71
N LEU A 298 16.40 13.19 -6.71
CA LEU A 298 15.52 14.11 -6.00
C LEU A 298 16.24 14.75 -4.80
N PRO A 299 15.89 16.01 -4.45
CA PRO A 299 16.27 16.62 -3.18
C PRO A 299 15.94 15.70 -2.00
N TRP A 300 16.78 15.71 -0.97
CA TRP A 300 16.70 14.75 0.14
C TRP A 300 15.29 14.67 0.77
N PHE A 301 14.61 15.80 0.98
CA PHE A 301 13.27 15.87 1.57
C PHE A 301 12.14 15.32 0.67
N LYS A 302 12.39 15.14 -0.64
CA LYS A 302 11.45 14.52 -1.57
C LYS A 302 11.65 13.01 -1.68
N ARG A 303 12.74 12.46 -1.13
CA ARG A 303 13.03 11.03 -1.22
C ARG A 303 12.01 10.22 -0.42
N PRO A 304 11.61 9.03 -0.91
CA PRO A 304 10.67 8.16 -0.22
C PRO A 304 11.05 7.87 1.23
N LEU A 305 12.34 7.63 1.48
CA LEU A 305 12.89 7.41 2.83
C LEU A 305 12.52 8.54 3.81
N TRP A 306 12.84 9.79 3.45
CA TRP A 306 12.65 10.93 4.35
C TRP A 306 11.18 11.26 4.56
N ARG A 307 10.36 11.10 3.51
CA ARG A 307 8.91 11.25 3.62
C ARG A 307 8.30 10.20 4.54
N GLY A 308 8.69 8.93 4.38
CA GLY A 308 8.22 7.84 5.23
C GLY A 308 8.68 7.99 6.67
N ALA A 309 9.95 8.38 6.89
CA ALA A 309 10.48 8.68 8.21
C ALA A 309 9.70 9.83 8.87
N PHE A 310 9.42 10.92 8.16
CA PHE A 310 8.66 12.04 8.70
C PHE A 310 7.21 11.67 9.06
N ILE A 311 6.53 10.86 8.23
CA ILE A 311 5.20 10.32 8.54
C ILE A 311 5.24 9.48 9.83
N ALA A 312 6.21 8.57 9.93
CA ALA A 312 6.39 7.74 11.11
C ALA A 312 6.67 8.60 12.35
N SER A 313 7.59 9.57 12.25
CA SER A 313 7.91 10.49 13.35
C SER A 313 6.71 11.31 13.80
N LEU A 314 5.90 11.82 12.86
CA LEU A 314 4.68 12.56 13.20
C LEU A 314 3.69 11.68 13.97
N TRP A 315 3.52 10.42 13.55
CA TRP A 315 2.67 9.46 14.24
C TRP A 315 3.22 9.10 15.63
N PHE A 316 4.52 8.84 15.75
CA PHE A 316 5.15 8.58 17.05
C PHE A 316 5.03 9.76 18.00
N ALA A 317 5.20 10.99 17.51
CA ALA A 317 5.00 12.20 18.30
C ALA A 317 3.54 12.34 18.77
N PHE A 318 2.57 12.03 17.90
CA PHE A 318 1.16 11.98 18.27
C PHE A 318 0.88 10.93 19.35
N VAL A 319 1.35 9.69 19.17
CA VAL A 319 1.19 8.62 20.17
C VAL A 319 1.84 9.02 21.49
N LEU A 320 3.06 9.55 21.46
CA LEU A 320 3.77 10.01 22.64
C LEU A 320 2.99 11.12 23.36
N ALA A 321 2.45 12.10 22.64
CA ALA A 321 1.64 13.16 23.21
C ALA A 321 0.36 12.59 23.87
N VAL A 322 -0.33 11.66 23.21
CA VAL A 322 -1.52 10.99 23.78
C VAL A 322 -1.16 10.24 25.06
N THR A 323 -0.10 9.41 25.04
CA THR A 323 0.34 8.63 26.19
C THR A 323 0.79 9.53 27.34
N LEU A 324 1.59 10.56 27.06
CA LEU A 324 2.05 11.52 28.07
C LEU A 324 0.88 12.27 28.70
N VAL A 325 -0.10 12.72 27.92
CA VAL A 325 -1.29 13.40 28.45
C VAL A 325 -2.14 12.45 29.29
N SER A 326 -2.36 11.21 28.83
CA SER A 326 -3.18 10.25 29.56
C SER A 326 -2.54 9.80 30.87
N GLU A 327 -1.22 9.73 30.94
CA GLU A 327 -0.51 9.24 32.12
C GLU A 327 0.25 10.32 32.88
N TRP A 328 0.04 11.60 32.55
CA TRP A 328 0.85 12.72 33.07
C TRP A 328 0.91 12.75 34.59
N THR A 329 -0.24 12.65 35.25
CA THR A 329 -0.37 12.69 36.71
C THR A 329 0.38 11.52 37.35
N THR A 330 0.32 10.35 36.72
CA THR A 330 0.95 9.12 37.21
C THR A 330 2.45 9.17 36.98
N PHE A 331 2.89 9.60 35.81
CA PHE A 331 4.30 9.81 35.50
C PHE A 331 4.92 10.83 36.46
N HIS A 332 4.24 11.96 36.70
CA HIS A 332 4.72 12.99 37.62
C HIS A 332 4.77 12.49 39.06
N HIS A 333 3.80 11.69 39.50
CA HIS A 333 3.81 11.07 40.83
C HIS A 333 4.95 10.07 41.00
N TYR A 334 5.19 9.22 39.99
CA TYR A 334 6.31 8.28 40.01
C TYR A 334 7.66 8.97 39.93
N PHE A 335 7.77 10.04 39.13
CA PHE A 335 8.99 10.81 39.03
C PHE A 335 9.32 11.49 40.36
N ASP A 336 8.32 12.10 41.02
CA ASP A 336 8.47 12.70 42.34
C ASP A 336 8.87 11.65 43.39
N GLN A 337 8.21 10.48 43.39
CA GLN A 337 8.56 9.37 44.28
C GLN A 337 9.97 8.82 44.02
N LEU A 338 10.40 8.72 42.76
CA LEU A 338 11.74 8.26 42.39
C LEU A 338 12.82 9.25 42.85
N MET A 339 12.55 10.56 42.77
CA MET A 339 13.49 11.60 43.20
C MET A 339 13.56 11.75 44.72
N THR A 340 12.50 11.37 45.44
CA THR A 340 12.38 11.55 46.90
C THR A 340 12.70 10.29 47.71
N THR A 341 12.53 9.11 47.13
CA THR A 341 12.68 7.84 47.87
C THR A 341 14.09 7.26 47.67
N GLN A 342 14.86 7.17 48.75
CA GLN A 342 16.20 6.55 48.73
C GLN A 342 16.16 5.02 48.83
N ASP A 343 15.03 4.44 49.28
CA ASP A 343 14.85 3.00 49.50
C ASP A 343 14.08 2.30 48.35
N PRO A 344 14.72 1.40 47.58
CA PRO A 344 14.10 0.79 46.39
C PRO A 344 12.96 -0.19 46.73
N GLN A 345 12.99 -0.83 47.91
CA GLN A 345 11.91 -1.74 48.33
C GLN A 345 10.65 -0.99 48.75
N ALA A 346 10.79 0.14 49.44
CA ALA A 346 9.67 1.00 49.80
C ALA A 346 9.01 1.60 48.56
N LEU A 347 9.80 1.91 47.53
CA LEU A 347 9.30 2.39 46.25
C LEU A 347 8.45 1.29 45.55
N LEU A 348 8.95 0.06 45.45
CA LEU A 348 8.18 -1.06 44.85
C LEU A 348 6.86 -1.33 45.57
N GLN A 349 6.86 -1.27 46.91
CA GLN A 349 5.65 -1.49 47.70
C GLN A 349 4.62 -0.39 47.45
N ARG A 350 5.06 0.88 47.42
CA ARG A 350 4.16 2.02 47.12
C ARG A 350 3.67 2.05 45.68
N LEU A 351 4.50 1.64 44.71
CA LEU A 351 4.07 1.48 43.33
C LEU A 351 2.97 0.41 43.20
N THR A 352 3.11 -0.69 43.95
CA THR A 352 2.14 -1.79 43.95
C THR A 352 0.80 -1.34 44.55
N GLU A 353 0.85 -0.65 45.69
CA GLU A 353 -0.35 -0.09 46.34
C GLU A 353 -1.04 0.97 45.45
N ALA A 354 -0.27 1.85 44.80
CA ALA A 354 -0.78 2.85 43.88
C ALA A 354 -1.43 2.24 42.62
N GLN A 355 -0.89 1.13 42.11
CA GLN A 355 -1.53 0.39 41.01
C GLN A 355 -2.82 -0.31 41.44
N GLN A 356 -2.87 -0.86 42.65
CA GLN A 356 -4.07 -1.54 43.18
C GLN A 356 -5.22 -0.57 43.49
N ALA A 357 -4.90 0.65 43.89
CA ALA A 357 -5.88 1.72 44.12
C ALA A 357 -6.36 2.41 42.82
N ARG A 358 -5.76 2.09 41.67
CA ARG A 358 -6.06 2.75 40.40
C ARG A 358 -7.40 2.24 39.86
N GLY A 359 -8.44 3.06 40.04
CA GLY A 359 -9.74 2.87 39.41
C GLY A 359 -9.68 3.04 37.88
N PHE A 360 -10.78 2.74 37.20
CA PHE A 360 -10.89 2.91 35.75
C PHE A 360 -10.84 4.40 35.37
N ASP A 361 -9.80 4.81 34.65
CA ASP A 361 -9.65 6.18 34.14
C ASP A 361 -10.33 6.34 32.77
N VAL A 362 -11.51 6.96 32.80
CA VAL A 362 -12.32 7.23 31.60
C VAL A 362 -11.58 8.13 30.61
N SER A 363 -10.77 9.08 31.08
CA SER A 363 -10.08 10.04 30.21
C SER A 363 -8.96 9.37 29.44
N ALA A 364 -8.13 8.57 30.12
CA ALA A 364 -7.11 7.76 29.49
C ALA A 364 -7.72 6.73 28.54
N PHE A 365 -8.86 6.13 28.90
CA PHE A 365 -9.58 5.20 28.03
C PHE A 365 -10.05 5.86 26.72
N VAL A 366 -10.70 7.03 26.81
CA VAL A 366 -11.20 7.76 25.63
C VAL A 366 -10.05 8.20 24.72
N LEU A 367 -8.95 8.71 25.29
CA LEU A 367 -7.78 9.11 24.52
C LEU A 367 -7.14 7.93 23.77
N ASN A 368 -7.00 6.78 24.44
CA ASN A 368 -6.52 5.55 23.81
C ASN A 368 -7.47 5.04 22.72
N LEU A 369 -8.79 5.15 22.93
CA LEU A 369 -9.78 4.78 21.92
C LEU A 369 -9.66 5.67 20.68
N VAL A 370 -9.53 6.99 20.86
CA VAL A 370 -9.32 7.94 19.75
C VAL A 370 -8.03 7.62 18.99
N GLN A 371 -6.93 7.33 19.71
CA GLN A 371 -5.68 6.91 19.08
C GLN A 371 -5.86 5.67 18.21
N LYS A 372 -6.60 4.65 18.67
CA LYS A 372 -6.87 3.42 17.90
C LYS A 372 -7.76 3.66 16.69
N ILE A 373 -8.75 4.54 16.80
CA ILE A 373 -9.63 4.92 15.68
C ILE A 373 -8.84 5.68 14.60
N LEU A 374 -7.84 6.48 14.98
CA LEU A 374 -6.98 7.22 14.07
C LEU A 374 -5.81 6.39 13.52
N GLN A 375 -5.47 5.25 14.12
CA GLN A 375 -4.38 4.37 13.69
C GLN A 375 -4.37 4.00 12.20
N PRO A 376 -5.51 3.78 11.51
CA PRO A 376 -5.52 3.51 10.08
C PRO A 376 -4.91 4.65 9.22
N LEU A 377 -4.89 5.90 9.71
CA LEU A 377 -4.28 7.03 8.99
C LEU A 377 -2.82 6.77 8.65
N LEU A 378 -2.07 6.14 9.57
CA LEU A 378 -0.68 5.79 9.32
C LEU A 378 -0.55 4.81 8.15
N GLY A 379 -1.32 3.73 8.17
CA GLY A 379 -1.28 2.72 7.11
C GLY A 379 -1.69 3.30 5.76
N ILE A 380 -2.72 4.15 5.73
CA ILE A 380 -3.16 4.86 4.52
C ILE A 380 -2.04 5.76 3.98
N ALA A 381 -1.41 6.56 4.84
CA ALA A 381 -0.34 7.47 4.42
C ALA A 381 0.84 6.74 3.79
N PHE A 382 1.22 5.59 4.35
CA PHE A 382 2.28 4.75 3.78
C PHE A 382 1.88 4.11 2.45
N VAL A 383 0.63 3.71 2.25
CA VAL A 383 0.15 3.21 0.95
C VAL A 383 0.15 4.32 -0.10
N VAL A 384 -0.33 5.52 0.23
CA VAL A 384 -0.31 6.68 -0.69
C VAL A 384 1.14 7.03 -1.05
N LEU A 385 2.04 7.09 -0.06
CA LEU A 385 3.46 7.34 -0.30
C LEU A 385 4.10 6.26 -1.18
N TYR A 386 3.76 4.99 -0.94
CA TYR A 386 4.25 3.86 -1.74
C TYR A 386 3.80 3.97 -3.20
N LEU A 387 2.51 4.26 -3.45
CA LEU A 387 1.98 4.44 -4.80
C LEU A 387 2.66 5.63 -5.53
N ASP A 388 2.83 6.76 -4.84
CA ASP A 388 3.56 7.93 -5.36
C ASP A 388 5.01 7.57 -5.72
N SER A 389 5.69 6.83 -4.85
CA SER A 389 7.09 6.43 -5.03
C SER A 389 7.29 5.42 -6.16
N LYS A 390 6.32 4.53 -6.39
CA LYS A 390 6.38 3.52 -7.45
C LYS A 390 6.22 4.12 -8.85
N ILE A 391 5.31 5.08 -9.00
CA ILE A 391 5.12 5.83 -10.27
C ILE A 391 6.42 6.52 -10.71
N HIS A 392 7.27 6.90 -9.75
CA HIS A 392 8.58 7.49 -10.02
C HIS A 392 9.66 6.49 -10.41
N LEU A 393 9.53 5.21 -10.03
CA LEU A 393 10.52 4.17 -10.32
C LEU A 393 10.31 3.55 -11.72
N GLU A 394 9.08 3.56 -12.22
CA GLU A 394 8.70 3.04 -13.54
C GLU A 394 8.93 4.06 -14.68
N ARG A 395 9.42 5.26 -14.35
CA ARG A 395 9.96 6.24 -15.31
C ARG A 395 11.47 6.22 -15.28
#